data_AF-A0A6C1QFS3-F1
#
_entry.id   AF-A0A6C1QFS3-F1
#
_cell.length_a   1.000
_cell.length_b   1.000
_cell.length_c   1.000
_cell.angle_alpha   90.00
_cell.angle_beta   90.00
_cell.angle_gamma   90.00
#
_symmetry.space_group_name_H-M   'P 1'
#
loop_
_entity.id
_entity.type
_entity.pdbx_description
1 polymer ?
#
loop_
_entity_poly.entity_id
_entity_poly.type
_entity_poly.pdbx_seq_one_letter_code
_entity_poly.pdbx_strand_id
1 'polypeptide(L)'
;EGAHSLGNYEFHSDFSRDIKDADSPDIYNRLMPYFESHINDMKQWGGGRHTPLFITFCHHFGNLLAGHAKSFASGTSVMPGMDDLLDQRRGKDEGFSRLGRDVMELLLSKFNGRRVLPDVKHMSVKARIEFFKLLDEKYWSKGEELPVICSHAALSGYKSLQDSNRPDSRERWKKNFLSMQAINMSDEEARIIARSGGLVGMVLHGGRLPGGLAKNQLKEAERSRNNDRIRDAAVKLIMSNILHFVRAVGEKSAWDRICLGTDMDGVIEPLKPYTRYENLGILGTHLTQFFHRPFDLKEIGLNASEVKKLMYDYDPEELSEMIISKNVLSFLKKYFNNNYLGQSRPLA
;
A
#
# COMPACT_ATOMS: atom_id res chain seq x y z
N GLU A 1 6.59 10.97 9.15
CA GLU A 1 5.65 10.75 8.03
C GLU A 1 4.35 10.15 8.53
N GLY A 2 3.23 10.74 8.15
CA GLY A 2 1.90 10.18 8.37
C GLY A 2 1.07 10.88 9.43
N ALA A 3 -0.18 10.43 9.59
CA ALA A 3 -1.22 11.12 10.35
C ALA A 3 -0.82 11.53 11.77
N HIS A 4 0.11 10.82 12.41
CA HIS A 4 0.65 11.16 13.72
C HIS A 4 1.31 12.54 13.78
N SER A 5 1.83 13.09 12.67
CA SER A 5 2.41 14.44 12.68
C SER A 5 1.37 15.53 12.89
N LEU A 6 0.08 15.19 12.87
CA LEU A 6 -1.03 16.11 13.12
C LEU A 6 -1.41 16.16 14.61
N GLY A 7 -0.85 15.29 15.45
CA GLY A 7 -1.02 15.35 16.91
C GLY A 7 0.14 16.08 17.59
N ASN A 8 -0.03 16.42 18.87
CA ASN A 8 1.04 16.97 19.71
C ASN A 8 1.46 15.95 20.79
N TYR A 9 2.49 15.16 20.49
CA TYR A 9 2.99 14.10 21.36
C TYR A 9 4.05 14.67 22.31
N GLU A 10 3.59 15.26 23.41
CA GLU A 10 4.45 15.95 24.39
C GLU A 10 5.38 15.01 25.16
N PHE A 11 4.99 13.74 25.34
CA PHE A 11 5.74 12.79 26.15
C PHE A 11 6.33 11.67 25.29
N HIS A 12 7.60 11.35 25.53
CA HIS A 12 8.23 10.17 24.90
C HIS A 12 7.47 8.87 25.21
N SER A 13 6.82 8.80 26.37
CA SER A 13 5.97 7.66 26.75
C SER A 13 4.77 7.46 25.84
N ASP A 14 4.32 8.47 25.10
CA ASP A 14 3.19 8.31 24.17
C ASP A 14 3.52 7.31 23.04
N PHE A 15 4.78 7.19 22.65
CA PHE A 15 5.23 6.24 21.61
C PHE A 15 5.47 4.82 22.15
N SER A 16 5.46 4.63 23.47
CA SER A 16 5.65 3.31 24.11
C SER A 16 4.39 2.70 24.71
N ARG A 17 3.26 3.43 24.62
CA ARG A 17 1.93 2.99 25.06
C ARG A 17 1.28 1.99 24.10
N ASP A 18 0.31 1.25 24.62
CA ASP A 18 -0.55 0.41 23.79
C ASP A 18 -1.60 1.29 23.10
N ILE A 19 -2.10 0.88 21.93
CA ILE A 19 -3.04 1.72 21.15
C ILE A 19 -4.33 1.99 21.92
N LYS A 20 -4.81 1.00 22.69
CA LYS A 20 -5.99 1.13 23.55
C LYS A 20 -5.85 2.23 24.62
N ASP A 21 -4.62 2.60 25.01
CA ASP A 21 -4.40 3.62 26.04
C ASP A 21 -4.82 5.01 25.52
N ALA A 22 -4.81 5.20 24.20
CA ALA A 22 -5.25 6.43 23.54
C ALA A 22 -6.72 6.79 23.86
N ASP A 23 -7.50 5.80 24.30
CA ASP A 23 -8.92 5.97 24.61
C ASP A 23 -9.16 6.45 26.04
N SER A 24 -8.12 6.47 26.88
CA SER A 24 -8.21 7.06 28.21
C SER A 24 -8.54 8.56 28.11
N PRO A 25 -9.41 9.09 28.99
CA PRO A 25 -9.77 10.51 28.96
C PRO A 25 -8.56 11.45 28.96
N ASP A 26 -7.51 11.11 29.73
CA ASP A 26 -6.31 11.92 29.85
C ASP A 26 -5.54 12.05 28.53
N ILE A 27 -5.42 10.96 27.77
CA ILE A 27 -4.70 10.96 26.48
C ILE A 27 -5.60 11.53 25.38
N TYR A 28 -6.85 11.08 25.32
CA TYR A 28 -7.80 11.53 24.31
C TYR A 28 -8.00 13.05 24.39
N ASN A 29 -8.34 13.59 25.57
CA ASN A 29 -8.61 15.02 25.74
C ASN A 29 -7.37 15.88 25.54
N ARG A 30 -6.16 15.32 25.69
CA ARG A 30 -4.92 16.01 25.40
C ARG A 30 -4.60 16.04 23.90
N LEU A 31 -4.72 14.90 23.21
CA LEU A 31 -4.29 14.79 21.81
C LEU A 31 -5.34 15.27 20.80
N MET A 32 -6.62 14.96 21.04
CA MET A 32 -7.69 15.22 20.08
C MET A 32 -7.81 16.71 19.68
N PRO A 33 -7.72 17.70 20.60
CA PRO A 33 -7.80 19.11 20.21
C PRO A 33 -6.69 19.55 19.25
N TYR A 34 -5.47 18.99 19.38
CA TYR A 34 -4.39 19.26 18.44
C TYR A 34 -4.65 18.62 17.09
N PHE A 35 -5.15 17.40 17.06
CA PHE A 35 -5.58 16.78 15.79
C PHE A 35 -6.64 17.61 15.09
N GLU A 36 -7.67 18.06 15.81
CA GLU A 36 -8.72 18.92 15.26
C GLU A 36 -8.14 20.22 14.68
N SER A 37 -7.33 20.93 15.46
CA SER A 37 -6.72 22.19 15.04
C SER A 37 -5.80 22.00 13.84
N HIS A 38 -4.84 21.07 13.90
CA HIS A 38 -3.85 20.88 12.85
C HIS A 38 -4.45 20.28 11.57
N ILE A 39 -5.44 19.39 11.66
CA ILE A 39 -6.18 18.91 10.48
C ILE A 39 -6.91 20.08 9.83
N ASN A 40 -7.56 20.92 10.64
CA ASN A 40 -8.23 22.11 10.13
C ASN A 40 -7.25 23.07 9.44
N ASP A 41 -6.11 23.37 10.07
CA ASP A 41 -5.07 24.24 9.50
C ASP A 41 -4.53 23.68 8.18
N MET A 42 -4.21 22.38 8.14
CA MET A 42 -3.77 21.68 6.92
C MET A 42 -4.84 21.76 5.82
N LYS A 43 -6.12 21.59 6.15
CA LYS A 43 -7.24 21.64 5.20
C LYS A 43 -7.57 23.07 4.73
N GLN A 44 -7.15 24.09 5.47
CA GLN A 44 -7.34 25.50 5.11
C GLN A 44 -6.10 26.13 4.47
N TRP A 45 -4.93 25.51 4.58
CA TRP A 45 -3.68 26.05 4.05
C TRP A 45 -3.77 26.41 2.55
N GLY A 46 -3.40 27.66 2.24
CA GLY A 46 -3.51 28.22 0.88
C GLY A 46 -4.95 28.37 0.37
N GLY A 47 -5.93 28.50 1.28
CA GLY A 47 -7.36 28.44 0.96
C GLY A 47 -7.82 27.03 0.58
N GLY A 48 -7.22 26.01 1.19
CA GLY A 48 -7.40 24.58 0.88
C GLY A 48 -6.71 24.10 -0.40
N ARG A 49 -6.08 24.99 -1.17
CA ARG A 49 -5.34 24.60 -2.39
C ARG A 49 -4.12 23.74 -2.10
N HIS A 50 -3.57 23.81 -0.89
CA HIS A 50 -2.42 23.03 -0.48
C HIS A 50 -2.78 21.80 0.36
N THR A 51 -4.08 21.48 0.50
CA THR A 51 -4.49 20.27 1.21
C THR A 51 -4.01 19.03 0.45
N PRO A 52 -3.30 18.10 1.10
CA PRO A 52 -2.83 16.89 0.44
C PRO A 52 -4.02 16.01 0.02
N LEU A 53 -3.90 15.33 -1.11
CA LEU A 53 -4.92 14.39 -1.57
C LEU A 53 -5.06 13.20 -0.62
N PHE A 54 -3.94 12.68 -0.13
CA PHE A 54 -3.90 11.53 0.76
C PHE A 54 -2.79 11.66 1.81
N ILE A 55 -2.89 10.85 2.87
CA ILE A 55 -1.92 10.78 3.95
C ILE A 55 -1.69 9.33 4.38
N THR A 56 -0.43 8.97 4.61
CA THR A 56 -0.05 7.71 5.24
C THR A 56 -0.59 7.65 6.66
N PHE A 57 -1.44 6.68 7.00
CA PHE A 57 -2.06 6.66 8.33
C PHE A 57 -1.17 5.98 9.39
N CYS A 58 -0.53 4.88 9.01
CA CYS A 58 0.41 4.11 9.84
C CYS A 58 1.76 4.02 9.11
N HIS A 59 2.85 3.76 9.84
CA HIS A 59 4.16 3.53 9.20
C HIS A 59 4.92 2.40 9.91
N HIS A 60 6.13 2.65 10.39
CA HIS A 60 6.96 1.63 11.03
C HIS A 60 6.64 1.39 12.51
N PHE A 61 6.07 2.37 13.21
CA PHE A 61 5.93 2.36 14.67
C PHE A 61 4.52 2.72 15.12
N GLY A 62 4.22 2.38 16.37
CA GLY A 62 2.99 2.78 17.05
C GLY A 62 2.80 4.30 17.05
N ASN A 63 1.56 4.73 16.75
CA ASN A 63 1.19 6.13 16.68
C ASN A 63 -0.05 6.48 17.53
N LEU A 64 -0.54 5.55 18.35
CA LEU A 64 -1.79 5.67 19.11
C LEU A 64 -3.09 5.82 18.30
N LEU A 65 -3.02 5.86 16.96
CA LEU A 65 -4.19 5.97 16.08
C LEU A 65 -4.67 4.60 15.61
N ALA A 66 -3.78 3.81 15.00
CA ALA A 66 -4.11 2.47 14.53
C ALA A 66 -2.89 1.57 14.45
N GLY A 67 -3.15 0.27 14.48
CA GLY A 67 -2.08 -0.71 14.45
C GLY A 67 -1.40 -0.79 13.10
N HIS A 68 -0.10 -1.09 13.14
CA HIS A 68 0.75 -1.17 11.96
C HIS A 68 1.19 -2.60 11.67
N ALA A 69 1.52 -2.88 10.41
CA ALA A 69 2.13 -4.12 9.97
C ALA A 69 3.65 -4.09 10.20
N LYS A 70 4.25 -5.27 10.30
CA LYS A 70 5.71 -5.41 10.36
C LYS A 70 6.36 -4.94 9.05
N SER A 71 7.25 -3.95 9.16
CA SER A 71 7.77 -3.21 8.00
C SER A 71 9.29 -3.15 7.90
N PHE A 72 10.02 -3.57 8.94
CA PHE A 72 11.43 -3.96 8.82
C PHE A 72 11.62 -5.47 8.68
N ALA A 73 12.70 -5.85 7.98
CA ALA A 73 13.12 -7.24 7.87
C ALA A 73 13.89 -7.64 9.12
N SER A 74 13.63 -8.85 9.61
CA SER A 74 14.47 -9.47 10.64
C SER A 74 15.81 -9.86 10.04
N GLY A 75 16.84 -9.83 10.88
CA GLY A 75 18.18 -10.23 10.51
C GLY A 75 18.32 -11.70 10.21
N THR A 76 19.56 -12.06 9.95
CA THR A 76 20.01 -13.44 9.92
C THR A 76 20.76 -13.76 11.21
N SER A 77 21.07 -15.03 11.46
CA SER A 77 21.87 -15.46 12.61
C SER A 77 23.27 -14.81 12.69
N VAL A 78 23.71 -14.13 11.63
CA VAL A 78 25.06 -13.56 11.50
C VAL A 78 25.03 -12.02 11.32
N MET A 79 23.90 -11.44 10.91
CA MET A 79 23.75 -9.99 10.76
C MET A 79 22.38 -9.54 11.27
N PRO A 80 22.31 -8.61 12.24
CA PRO A 80 21.04 -8.05 12.68
C PRO A 80 20.37 -7.30 11.52
N GLY A 81 19.07 -7.48 11.41
CA GLY A 81 18.21 -6.71 10.51
C GLY A 81 17.67 -5.49 11.23
N MET A 82 17.00 -4.60 10.50
CA MET A 82 16.45 -3.39 11.10
C MET A 82 15.41 -3.66 12.19
N ASP A 83 14.67 -4.78 12.09
CA ASP A 83 13.73 -5.21 13.15
C ASP A 83 14.43 -5.67 14.44
N ASP A 84 15.72 -6.02 14.38
CA ASP A 84 16.51 -6.38 15.56
C ASP A 84 17.09 -5.11 16.25
N LEU A 85 17.10 -3.98 15.54
CA LEU A 85 17.65 -2.71 16.00
C LEU A 85 16.56 -1.68 16.38
N LEU A 86 15.39 -1.79 15.77
CA LEU A 86 14.26 -0.87 15.93
C LEU A 86 13.04 -1.62 16.42
N ASP A 87 12.56 -1.28 17.61
CA ASP A 87 11.45 -1.97 18.26
C ASP A 87 10.10 -1.60 17.62
N GLN A 88 9.58 -2.51 16.80
CA GLN A 88 8.26 -2.40 16.17
C GLN A 88 7.14 -3.05 17.00
N ARG A 89 7.33 -3.44 18.26
CA ARG A 89 6.33 -4.25 18.99
C ARG A 89 5.06 -3.47 19.32
N ARG A 90 5.17 -2.18 19.63
CA ARG A 90 4.05 -1.36 20.12
C ARG A 90 3.06 -1.02 19.01
N GLY A 91 1.80 -1.41 19.19
CA GLY A 91 0.75 -1.20 18.19
C GLY A 91 0.84 -2.12 16.97
N LYS A 92 1.75 -3.11 16.96
CA LYS A 92 1.86 -4.03 15.83
C LYS A 92 0.70 -5.02 15.81
N ASP A 93 0.13 -5.23 14.64
CA ASP A 93 -1.00 -6.16 14.41
C ASP A 93 -2.30 -5.78 15.17
N GLU A 94 -2.36 -4.60 15.78
CA GLU A 94 -3.52 -4.07 16.51
C GLU A 94 -4.53 -3.37 15.58
N GLY A 95 -5.71 -3.03 16.10
CA GLY A 95 -6.76 -2.32 15.38
C GLY A 95 -6.67 -0.80 15.55
N PHE A 96 -7.78 -0.10 15.36
CA PHE A 96 -7.90 1.33 15.67
C PHE A 96 -8.15 1.57 17.16
N SER A 97 -7.60 2.66 17.68
CA SER A 97 -8.14 3.32 18.88
C SER A 97 -9.40 4.13 18.54
N ARG A 98 -10.16 4.57 19.55
CA ARG A 98 -11.20 5.59 19.38
C ARG A 98 -10.61 6.88 18.83
N LEU A 99 -9.50 7.36 19.41
CA LEU A 99 -8.79 8.55 18.92
C LEU A 99 -8.49 8.44 17.41
N GLY A 100 -7.97 7.30 16.98
CA GLY A 100 -7.68 7.05 15.57
C GLY A 100 -8.92 7.02 14.67
N ARG A 101 -10.05 6.50 15.14
CA ARG A 101 -11.32 6.53 14.39
C ARG A 101 -11.82 7.96 14.23
N ASP A 102 -11.75 8.77 15.29
CA ASP A 102 -12.20 10.16 15.24
C ASP A 102 -11.29 11.00 14.33
N VAL A 103 -9.97 10.81 14.39
CA VAL A 103 -9.00 11.41 13.45
C VAL A 103 -9.25 10.96 12.00
N MET A 104 -9.52 9.67 11.78
CA MET A 104 -9.85 9.12 10.46
C MET A 104 -11.08 9.82 9.86
N GLU A 105 -12.12 10.02 10.66
CA GLU A 105 -13.34 10.71 10.23
C GLU A 105 -13.11 12.20 9.96
N LEU A 106 -12.27 12.88 10.75
CA LEU A 106 -11.87 14.26 10.47
C LEU A 106 -11.14 14.40 9.13
N LEU A 107 -10.26 13.45 8.79
CA LEU A 107 -9.56 13.43 7.49
C LEU A 107 -10.55 13.21 6.35
N LEU A 108 -11.46 12.23 6.48
CA LEU A 108 -12.45 11.88 5.46
C LEU A 108 -13.59 12.89 5.31
N SER A 109 -13.84 13.74 6.31
CA SER A 109 -14.91 14.72 6.26
C SER A 109 -14.69 15.76 5.14
N LYS A 110 -15.79 16.14 4.48
CA LYS A 110 -15.86 17.29 3.55
C LYS A 110 -16.38 18.56 4.24
N PHE A 111 -16.81 18.45 5.50
CA PHE A 111 -17.45 19.55 6.23
C PHE A 111 -16.44 20.48 6.90
N ASN A 112 -15.21 20.00 7.14
CA ASN A 112 -14.08 20.74 7.69
C ASN A 112 -13.02 21.11 6.62
N GLY A 113 -13.45 21.28 5.38
CA GLY A 113 -12.57 21.55 4.23
C GLY A 113 -12.39 20.33 3.33
N ARG A 114 -11.34 20.35 2.50
CA ARG A 114 -11.09 19.27 1.53
C ARG A 114 -10.82 17.95 2.25
N ARG A 115 -11.45 16.87 1.78
CA ARG A 115 -11.17 15.50 2.19
C ARG A 115 -9.70 15.14 1.96
N VAL A 116 -9.13 14.41 2.91
CA VAL A 116 -7.82 13.76 2.78
C VAL A 116 -8.01 12.26 2.86
N LEU A 117 -7.51 11.52 1.87
CA LEU A 117 -7.67 10.08 1.78
C LEU A 117 -6.61 9.36 2.63
N PRO A 118 -6.97 8.35 3.42
CA PRO A 118 -6.00 7.51 4.12
C PRO A 118 -5.37 6.51 3.15
N ASP A 119 -4.04 6.43 3.16
CA ASP A 119 -3.32 5.32 2.54
C ASP A 119 -3.25 4.14 3.52
N VAL A 120 -3.71 2.97 3.05
CA VAL A 120 -3.80 1.74 3.85
C VAL A 120 -2.48 0.98 3.95
N LYS A 121 -1.47 1.38 3.18
CA LYS A 121 -0.13 0.82 3.33
C LYS A 121 0.37 1.05 4.77
N HIS A 122 1.11 0.07 5.28
CA HIS A 122 1.58 -0.06 6.67
C HIS A 122 0.52 -0.26 7.74
N MET A 123 -0.77 -0.04 7.50
CA MET A 123 -1.79 -0.48 8.44
C MET A 123 -1.68 -2.00 8.65
N SER A 124 -1.91 -2.46 9.88
CA SER A 124 -2.06 -3.88 10.16
C SER A 124 -3.28 -4.44 9.41
N VAL A 125 -3.34 -5.76 9.23
CA VAL A 125 -4.53 -6.39 8.63
C VAL A 125 -5.78 -6.11 9.45
N LYS A 126 -5.67 -6.13 10.79
CA LYS A 126 -6.78 -5.82 11.70
C LYS A 126 -7.28 -4.38 11.51
N ALA A 127 -6.37 -3.40 11.41
CA ALA A 127 -6.73 -2.02 11.12
C ALA A 127 -7.40 -1.90 9.75
N ARG A 128 -6.90 -2.56 8.70
CA ARG A 128 -7.53 -2.54 7.36
C ARG A 128 -8.94 -3.12 7.38
N ILE A 129 -9.18 -4.22 8.10
CA ILE A 129 -10.53 -4.79 8.31
C ILE A 129 -11.47 -3.75 8.94
N GLU A 130 -11.03 -3.11 10.03
CA GLU A 130 -11.83 -2.10 10.73
C GLU A 130 -12.07 -0.86 9.87
N PHE A 131 -11.09 -0.45 9.06
CA PHE A 131 -11.21 0.67 8.13
C PHE A 131 -12.21 0.38 7.02
N PHE A 132 -12.13 -0.78 6.35
CA PHE A 132 -13.08 -1.13 5.30
C PHE A 132 -14.50 -1.30 5.83
N LYS A 133 -14.66 -1.81 7.06
CA LYS A 133 -15.95 -1.82 7.74
C LYS A 133 -16.50 -0.40 7.96
N LEU A 134 -15.64 0.52 8.43
CA LEU A 134 -16.02 1.93 8.58
C LEU A 134 -16.43 2.56 7.23
N LEU A 135 -15.69 2.28 6.16
CA LEU A 135 -16.03 2.78 4.82
C LEU A 135 -17.39 2.24 4.35
N ASP A 136 -17.64 0.95 4.53
CA ASP A 136 -18.91 0.32 4.17
C ASP A 136 -20.10 0.93 4.93
N GLU A 137 -20.01 0.96 6.27
CA GLU A 137 -21.10 1.40 7.14
C GLU A 137 -21.40 2.91 7.02
N LYS A 138 -20.37 3.74 6.85
CA LYS A 138 -20.55 5.21 6.90
C LYS A 138 -20.67 5.86 5.54
N TYR A 139 -20.12 5.26 4.48
CA TYR A 139 -19.95 5.91 3.17
C TYR A 139 -20.47 5.06 2.01
N TRP A 140 -19.93 3.87 1.76
CA TRP A 140 -20.30 3.07 0.57
C TRP A 140 -21.75 2.62 0.59
N SER A 141 -22.29 2.20 1.75
CA SER A 141 -23.72 1.85 1.91
C SER A 141 -24.68 3.03 1.65
N LYS A 142 -24.18 4.27 1.71
CA LYS A 142 -24.92 5.49 1.39
C LYS A 142 -24.69 5.97 -0.05
N GLY A 143 -23.99 5.17 -0.86
CA GLY A 143 -23.66 5.50 -2.25
C GLY A 143 -22.52 6.52 -2.39
N GLU A 144 -21.78 6.83 -1.33
CA GLU A 144 -20.64 7.73 -1.43
C GLU A 144 -19.40 6.99 -1.94
N GLU A 145 -18.83 7.46 -3.04
CA GLU A 145 -17.57 6.92 -3.55
C GLU A 145 -16.38 7.36 -2.67
N LEU A 146 -15.67 6.38 -2.12
CA LEU A 146 -14.41 6.58 -1.40
C LEU A 146 -13.37 5.57 -1.89
N PRO A 147 -12.39 5.99 -2.70
CA PRO A 147 -11.36 5.10 -3.22
C PRO A 147 -10.39 4.71 -2.10
N VAL A 148 -10.05 3.42 -2.07
CA VAL A 148 -8.97 2.92 -1.23
C VAL A 148 -7.64 3.13 -1.95
N ILE A 149 -6.71 3.82 -1.30
CA ILE A 149 -5.33 3.99 -1.78
C ILE A 149 -4.44 3.01 -1.02
N CYS A 150 -3.65 2.23 -1.76
CA CYS A 150 -2.51 1.49 -1.22
C CYS A 150 -1.27 1.92 -1.99
N SER A 151 -0.50 2.87 -1.45
CA SER A 151 0.51 3.59 -2.22
C SER A 151 1.65 2.70 -2.74
N HIS A 152 2.02 1.64 -2.01
CA HIS A 152 3.09 0.72 -2.42
C HIS A 152 2.99 -0.66 -1.74
N ALA A 153 2.45 -1.67 -2.42
CA ALA A 153 2.35 -3.02 -1.90
C ALA A 153 2.58 -4.11 -2.96
N ALA A 154 2.79 -5.34 -2.47
CA ALA A 154 2.76 -6.55 -3.29
C ALA A 154 1.53 -7.39 -2.94
N LEU A 155 1.30 -8.48 -3.68
CA LEU A 155 0.25 -9.45 -3.41
C LEU A 155 0.81 -10.56 -2.53
N SER A 156 0.03 -10.95 -1.53
CA SER A 156 0.40 -11.95 -0.53
C SER A 156 -0.01 -13.37 -0.92
N GLY A 157 -0.96 -13.52 -1.86
CA GLY A 157 -1.55 -14.81 -2.22
C GLY A 157 -2.59 -15.34 -1.22
N TYR A 158 -2.86 -14.64 -0.12
CA TYR A 158 -4.00 -14.94 0.75
C TYR A 158 -5.33 -14.61 0.07
N LYS A 159 -6.36 -15.43 0.28
CA LYS A 159 -7.66 -15.26 -0.37
C LYS A 159 -8.53 -14.20 0.29
N SER A 160 -8.42 -14.05 1.61
CA SER A 160 -9.19 -13.11 2.42
C SER A 160 -8.32 -12.30 3.37
N LEU A 161 -8.85 -11.17 3.83
CA LEU A 161 -8.28 -10.38 4.92
C LEU A 161 -8.13 -11.24 6.17
N GLN A 162 -9.16 -12.01 6.51
CA GLN A 162 -9.13 -12.90 7.67
C GLN A 162 -8.02 -13.95 7.55
N ASP A 163 -7.80 -14.49 6.35
CA ASP A 163 -6.68 -15.39 6.11
C ASP A 163 -5.34 -14.69 6.28
N SER A 164 -5.20 -13.45 5.82
CA SER A 164 -3.96 -12.69 5.98
C SER A 164 -3.72 -12.18 7.41
N ASN A 165 -4.75 -12.15 8.26
CA ASN A 165 -4.71 -11.66 9.64
C ASN A 165 -4.06 -12.67 10.60
N ARG A 166 -2.79 -13.01 10.33
CA ARG A 166 -2.01 -13.93 11.15
C ARG A 166 -0.55 -13.47 11.22
N PRO A 167 0.19 -13.85 12.28
CA PRO A 167 1.59 -13.46 12.42
C PRO A 167 2.43 -13.94 11.24
N ASP A 168 3.33 -13.09 10.73
CA ASP A 168 4.28 -13.44 9.69
C ASP A 168 5.10 -14.70 10.05
N SER A 169 5.35 -15.56 9.06
CA SER A 169 6.14 -16.77 9.25
C SER A 169 7.27 -16.83 8.24
N ARG A 170 8.50 -16.99 8.75
CA ARG A 170 9.68 -17.20 7.92
C ARG A 170 9.58 -18.48 7.09
N GLU A 171 8.95 -19.52 7.61
CA GLU A 171 8.74 -20.77 6.87
C GLU A 171 7.77 -20.58 5.71
N ARG A 172 6.62 -19.93 5.96
CA ARG A 172 5.67 -19.61 4.89
C ARG A 172 6.31 -18.71 3.84
N TRP A 173 7.04 -17.67 4.27
CA TRP A 173 7.78 -16.82 3.34
C TRP A 173 8.76 -17.64 2.49
N LYS A 174 9.56 -18.54 3.10
CA LYS A 174 10.56 -19.36 2.37
C LYS A 174 9.93 -20.24 1.29
N LYS A 175 8.76 -20.82 1.53
CA LYS A 175 8.10 -21.79 0.65
C LYS A 175 7.29 -21.18 -0.49
N ASN A 176 7.14 -19.85 -0.53
CA ASN A 176 6.28 -19.18 -1.50
C ASN A 176 7.06 -18.27 -2.45
N PHE A 177 6.52 -18.09 -3.64
CA PHE A 177 7.07 -17.19 -4.66
C PHE A 177 6.65 -15.73 -4.42
N LEU A 178 5.36 -15.50 -4.11
CA LEU A 178 4.88 -14.22 -3.63
C LEU A 178 5.14 -14.08 -2.12
N SER A 179 5.33 -12.84 -1.66
CA SER A 179 5.61 -12.57 -0.25
C SER A 179 4.33 -12.61 0.58
N MET A 180 4.10 -13.73 1.27
CA MET A 180 2.97 -13.95 2.19
C MET A 180 3.11 -13.21 3.54
N GLN A 181 3.53 -11.95 3.52
CA GLN A 181 3.65 -11.09 4.69
C GLN A 181 2.40 -10.22 4.87
N ALA A 182 2.03 -9.92 6.12
CA ALA A 182 0.83 -9.15 6.47
C ALA A 182 0.82 -7.69 5.95
N ILE A 183 2.00 -7.15 5.63
CA ILE A 183 2.15 -5.83 4.99
C ILE A 183 1.72 -5.80 3.52
N ASN A 184 1.60 -6.97 2.89
CA ASN A 184 1.10 -7.15 1.53
C ASN A 184 -0.40 -7.45 1.51
N MET A 185 -1.01 -7.38 0.34
CA MET A 185 -2.46 -7.45 0.19
C MET A 185 -2.96 -8.86 -0.14
N SER A 186 -4.14 -9.19 0.35
CA SER A 186 -4.93 -10.37 -0.04
C SER A 186 -5.75 -10.13 -1.32
N ASP A 187 -6.33 -11.21 -1.87
CA ASP A 187 -7.24 -11.15 -3.02
C ASP A 187 -8.54 -10.39 -2.69
N GLU A 188 -8.99 -10.44 -1.44
CA GLU A 188 -10.12 -9.64 -0.97
C GLU A 188 -9.81 -8.15 -1.00
N GLU A 189 -8.63 -7.75 -0.55
CA GLU A 189 -8.17 -6.35 -0.63
C GLU A 189 -8.05 -5.86 -2.07
N ALA A 190 -7.53 -6.69 -2.98
CA ALA A 190 -7.49 -6.37 -4.41
C ALA A 190 -8.91 -6.05 -4.95
N ARG A 191 -9.91 -6.86 -4.58
CA ARG A 191 -11.32 -6.65 -4.95
C ARG A 191 -11.94 -5.42 -4.29
N ILE A 192 -11.56 -5.10 -3.06
CA ILE A 192 -12.00 -3.87 -2.36
C ILE A 192 -11.43 -2.63 -3.06
N ILE A 193 -10.13 -2.63 -3.38
CA ILE A 193 -9.48 -1.54 -4.12
C ILE A 193 -10.15 -1.35 -5.48
N ALA A 194 -10.39 -2.43 -6.22
CA ALA A 194 -11.07 -2.34 -7.52
C ALA A 194 -12.49 -1.76 -7.40
N ARG A 195 -13.34 -2.31 -6.52
CA ARG A 195 -14.73 -1.86 -6.35
C ARG A 195 -14.87 -0.45 -5.81
N SER A 196 -13.96 -0.02 -4.93
CA SER A 196 -13.97 1.34 -4.38
C SER A 196 -13.56 2.41 -5.40
N GLY A 197 -13.09 2.00 -6.58
CA GLY A 197 -12.48 2.89 -7.55
C GLY A 197 -11.04 3.28 -7.19
N GLY A 198 -10.44 2.56 -6.24
CA GLY A 198 -9.11 2.78 -5.67
C GLY A 198 -7.94 2.57 -6.61
N LEU A 199 -6.74 2.72 -6.05
CA LEU A 199 -5.47 2.57 -6.75
C LEU A 199 -4.43 1.89 -5.85
N VAL A 200 -3.70 0.93 -6.42
CA VAL A 200 -2.54 0.29 -5.80
C VAL A 200 -1.27 0.62 -6.57
N GLY A 201 -0.23 1.07 -5.86
CA GLY A 201 1.13 1.10 -6.39
C GLY A 201 1.84 -0.23 -6.16
N MET A 202 2.38 -0.81 -7.24
CA MET A 202 3.23 -2.01 -7.16
C MET A 202 4.61 -1.62 -6.62
N VAL A 203 4.98 -2.24 -5.51
CA VAL A 203 6.27 -2.00 -4.86
C VAL A 203 7.43 -2.66 -5.62
N LEU A 204 8.54 -1.95 -5.82
CA LEU A 204 9.74 -2.48 -6.47
C LEU A 204 10.85 -2.78 -5.45
N HIS A 205 10.45 -3.42 -4.36
CA HIS A 205 11.31 -3.65 -3.21
C HIS A 205 11.66 -5.14 -3.04
N GLY A 206 12.96 -5.44 -3.05
CA GLY A 206 13.54 -6.78 -2.97
C GLY A 206 13.27 -7.57 -1.68
N GLY A 207 12.69 -6.97 -0.65
CA GLY A 207 12.31 -7.64 0.60
C GLY A 207 10.80 -7.75 0.83
N ARG A 208 10.00 -7.02 0.06
CA ARG A 208 8.53 -6.97 0.19
C ARG A 208 7.82 -7.62 -0.98
N LEU A 209 8.34 -7.44 -2.20
CA LEU A 209 7.79 -8.04 -3.40
C LEU A 209 8.03 -9.57 -3.47
N PRO A 210 9.26 -10.10 -3.22
CA PRO A 210 9.51 -11.53 -3.34
C PRO A 210 9.22 -12.32 -2.05
N GLY A 211 8.60 -13.48 -2.22
CA GLY A 211 8.73 -14.60 -1.30
C GLY A 211 10.12 -15.26 -1.42
N GLY A 212 10.40 -16.24 -0.57
CA GLY A 212 11.72 -16.87 -0.51
C GLY A 212 12.13 -17.60 -1.80
N LEU A 213 11.17 -18.19 -2.53
CA LEU A 213 11.46 -18.84 -3.81
C LEU A 213 11.89 -17.79 -4.87
N ALA A 214 11.16 -16.69 -4.98
CA ALA A 214 11.51 -15.59 -5.88
C ALA A 214 12.85 -14.95 -5.47
N LYS A 215 13.10 -14.80 -4.17
CA LYS A 215 14.35 -14.25 -3.64
C LYS A 215 15.55 -15.12 -4.05
N ASN A 216 15.40 -16.43 -4.05
CA ASN A 216 16.44 -17.35 -4.50
C ASN A 216 16.66 -17.24 -6.02
N GLN A 217 15.59 -17.22 -6.83
CA GLN A 217 15.70 -17.03 -8.29
C GLN A 217 16.41 -15.71 -8.65
N LEU A 218 16.06 -14.61 -7.96
CA LEU A 218 16.73 -13.32 -8.14
C LEU A 218 18.23 -13.41 -7.80
N LYS A 219 18.59 -14.02 -6.66
CA LYS A 219 20.00 -14.19 -6.27
C LYS A 219 20.78 -15.06 -7.24
N GLU A 220 20.19 -16.13 -7.77
CA GLU A 220 20.81 -16.98 -8.77
C GLU A 220 21.03 -16.23 -10.09
N ALA A 221 20.04 -15.45 -10.54
CA ALA A 221 20.17 -14.58 -11.69
C ALA A 221 21.29 -13.54 -11.48
N GLU A 222 21.36 -12.90 -10.32
CA GLU A 222 22.42 -11.95 -9.98
C GLU A 222 23.81 -12.59 -9.98
N ARG A 223 23.95 -13.81 -9.43
CA ARG A 223 25.22 -14.57 -9.43
C ARG A 223 25.68 -14.91 -10.84
N SER A 224 24.77 -15.07 -11.80
CA SER A 224 25.12 -15.33 -13.20
C SER A 224 25.76 -14.12 -13.88
N ARG A 225 25.65 -12.91 -13.30
CA ARG A 225 26.12 -11.63 -13.87
C ARG A 225 25.60 -11.36 -15.29
N ASN A 226 24.51 -12.01 -15.68
CA ASN A 226 23.85 -11.83 -16.96
C ASN A 226 22.65 -10.89 -16.75
N ASN A 227 22.70 -9.70 -17.36
CA ASN A 227 21.68 -8.68 -17.21
C ASN A 227 20.30 -9.12 -17.73
N ASP A 228 20.24 -9.94 -18.79
CA ASP A 228 18.98 -10.48 -19.30
C ASP A 228 18.35 -11.44 -18.29
N ARG A 229 19.14 -12.32 -17.67
CA ARG A 229 18.63 -13.21 -16.61
C ARG A 229 18.12 -12.45 -15.40
N ILE A 230 18.82 -11.38 -15.00
CA ILE A 230 18.39 -10.52 -13.89
C ILE A 230 17.08 -9.82 -14.24
N ARG A 231 16.99 -9.23 -15.44
CA ARG A 231 15.77 -8.62 -15.97
C ARG A 231 14.61 -9.62 -15.98
N ASP A 232 14.81 -10.80 -16.56
CA ASP A 232 13.75 -11.79 -16.75
C ASP A 232 13.20 -12.28 -15.41
N ALA A 233 14.07 -12.52 -14.42
CA ALA A 233 13.66 -12.88 -13.07
C ALA A 233 12.87 -11.75 -12.38
N ALA A 234 13.28 -10.50 -12.57
CA ALA A 234 12.58 -9.34 -12.01
C ALA A 234 11.21 -9.11 -12.68
N VAL A 235 11.15 -9.13 -14.01
CA VAL A 235 9.90 -8.99 -14.79
C VAL A 235 8.94 -10.11 -14.44
N LYS A 236 9.42 -11.35 -14.33
CA LYS A 236 8.61 -12.49 -13.88
C LYS A 236 7.96 -12.24 -12.53
N LEU A 237 8.71 -11.71 -11.56
CA LEU A 237 8.18 -11.40 -10.23
C LEU A 237 7.17 -10.24 -10.24
N ILE A 238 7.48 -9.16 -10.96
CA ILE A 238 6.58 -8.00 -11.11
C ILE A 238 5.27 -8.45 -11.75
N MET A 239 5.35 -9.15 -12.89
CA MET A 239 4.18 -9.62 -13.62
C MET A 239 3.40 -10.69 -12.85
N SER A 240 4.07 -11.50 -12.04
CA SER A 240 3.37 -12.42 -11.15
C SER A 240 2.51 -11.68 -10.12
N ASN A 241 2.94 -10.54 -9.59
CA ASN A 241 2.13 -9.74 -8.67
C ASN A 241 0.96 -9.06 -9.40
N ILE A 242 1.25 -8.40 -10.53
CA ILE A 242 0.26 -7.69 -11.35
C ILE A 242 -0.85 -8.65 -11.82
N LEU A 243 -0.48 -9.78 -12.42
CA LEU A 243 -1.47 -10.74 -12.93
C LEU A 243 -2.19 -11.48 -11.80
N HIS A 244 -1.59 -11.62 -10.62
CA HIS A 244 -2.31 -12.12 -9.45
C HIS A 244 -3.40 -11.14 -9.01
N PHE A 245 -3.12 -9.83 -9.00
CA PHE A 245 -4.14 -8.81 -8.74
C PHE A 245 -5.27 -8.87 -9.77
N VAL A 246 -4.94 -8.88 -11.06
CA VAL A 246 -5.93 -8.93 -12.15
C VAL A 246 -6.79 -10.19 -12.06
N ARG A 247 -6.19 -11.34 -11.75
CA ARG A 247 -6.92 -12.59 -11.53
C ARG A 247 -7.80 -12.56 -10.27
N ALA A 248 -7.33 -11.96 -9.19
CA ALA A 248 -8.08 -11.85 -7.94
C ALA A 248 -9.33 -10.96 -8.11
N VAL A 249 -9.20 -9.88 -8.87
CA VAL A 249 -10.31 -8.98 -9.22
C VAL A 249 -11.25 -9.64 -10.23
N GLY A 250 -10.71 -10.27 -11.28
CA GLY A 250 -11.48 -11.10 -12.20
C GLY A 250 -12.26 -10.34 -13.29
N GLU A 251 -11.96 -9.06 -13.50
CA GLU A 251 -12.60 -8.20 -14.51
C GLU A 251 -11.59 -7.26 -15.19
N LYS A 252 -11.94 -6.77 -16.39
CA LYS A 252 -11.08 -5.91 -17.22
C LYS A 252 -10.66 -4.61 -16.52
N SER A 253 -11.57 -4.03 -15.73
CA SER A 253 -11.35 -2.82 -14.91
C SER A 253 -10.28 -2.97 -13.83
N ALA A 254 -9.79 -4.19 -13.56
CA ALA A 254 -8.65 -4.42 -12.68
C ALA A 254 -7.40 -3.68 -13.16
N TRP A 255 -7.21 -3.60 -14.49
CA TRP A 255 -6.06 -2.94 -15.09
C TRP A 255 -6.03 -1.44 -14.80
N ASP A 256 -7.18 -0.80 -14.56
CA ASP A 256 -7.26 0.64 -14.24
C ASP A 256 -6.77 0.98 -12.81
N ARG A 257 -6.46 -0.04 -12.00
CA ARG A 257 -6.21 0.09 -10.55
C ARG A 257 -4.77 -0.08 -10.16
N ILE A 258 -3.88 -0.34 -11.11
CA ILE A 258 -2.48 -0.69 -10.86
C ILE A 258 -1.58 0.44 -11.35
N CYS A 259 -0.71 0.96 -10.50
CA CYS A 259 0.37 1.86 -10.90
C CYS A 259 1.71 1.40 -10.32
N LEU A 260 2.78 2.18 -10.54
CA LEU A 260 4.03 2.00 -9.81
C LEU A 260 3.99 2.73 -8.47
N GLY A 261 4.43 2.06 -7.41
CA GLY A 261 4.68 2.63 -6.09
C GLY A 261 6.04 2.17 -5.61
N THR A 262 7.11 2.67 -6.24
CA THR A 262 8.42 1.99 -6.24
C THR A 262 9.07 1.85 -4.87
N ASP A 263 8.75 2.76 -3.94
CA ASP A 263 9.42 2.88 -2.63
C ASP A 263 10.94 3.16 -2.80
N MET A 264 11.31 3.86 -3.89
CA MET A 264 12.67 4.34 -4.14
C MET A 264 13.07 5.41 -3.12
N ASP A 265 14.35 5.42 -2.76
CA ASP A 265 14.93 6.23 -1.67
C ASP A 265 14.34 5.96 -0.28
N GLY A 266 13.45 4.97 -0.16
CA GLY A 266 13.14 4.31 1.10
C GLY A 266 14.38 3.61 1.67
N VAL A 267 14.38 3.37 2.98
CA VAL A 267 15.50 2.76 3.74
C VAL A 267 15.61 1.25 3.45
N ILE A 268 15.56 0.82 2.19
CA ILE A 268 15.37 -0.59 1.86
C ILE A 268 15.99 -1.07 0.53
N GLU A 269 15.99 -2.39 0.37
CA GLU A 269 16.65 -3.12 -0.72
C GLU A 269 15.86 -2.97 -2.04
N PRO A 270 16.43 -2.30 -3.06
CA PRO A 270 15.75 -2.12 -4.34
C PRO A 270 15.73 -3.40 -5.17
N LEU A 271 14.74 -3.54 -6.04
CA LEU A 271 14.65 -4.66 -7.00
C LEU A 271 15.52 -4.39 -8.22
N LYS A 272 16.62 -5.15 -8.40
CA LYS A 272 17.44 -5.07 -9.61
C LYS A 272 16.68 -5.57 -10.85
N PRO A 273 16.89 -4.98 -12.03
CA PRO A 273 17.82 -3.87 -12.31
C PRO A 273 17.24 -2.47 -12.03
N TYR A 274 15.99 -2.35 -11.57
CA TYR A 274 15.24 -1.10 -11.37
C TYR A 274 15.56 -0.45 -10.02
N THR A 275 16.81 -0.07 -9.82
CA THR A 275 17.32 0.38 -8.52
C THR A 275 17.33 1.89 -8.31
N ARG A 276 17.19 2.69 -9.37
CA ARG A 276 17.29 4.15 -9.32
C ARG A 276 16.41 4.79 -10.38
N TYR A 277 16.17 6.09 -10.26
CA TYR A 277 15.36 6.82 -11.22
C TYR A 277 15.86 6.66 -12.67
N GLU A 278 17.18 6.71 -12.89
CA GLU A 278 17.78 6.64 -14.24
C GLU A 278 17.55 5.30 -14.93
N ASN A 279 17.41 4.22 -14.16
CA ASN A 279 17.18 2.88 -14.69
C ASN A 279 15.74 2.39 -14.53
N LEU A 280 14.83 3.21 -13.97
CA LEU A 280 13.42 2.89 -13.88
C LEU A 280 12.72 2.99 -15.23
N GLY A 281 13.14 3.93 -16.08
CA GLY A 281 12.47 4.21 -17.37
C GLY A 281 12.39 2.99 -18.30
N ILE A 282 13.38 2.10 -18.26
CA ILE A 282 13.39 0.89 -19.10
C ILE A 282 12.34 -0.16 -18.68
N LEU A 283 11.77 -0.04 -17.47
CA LEU A 283 10.74 -0.96 -16.99
C LEU A 283 9.54 -1.00 -17.94
N GLY A 284 9.09 0.16 -18.45
CA GLY A 284 7.97 0.20 -19.40
C GLY A 284 8.21 -0.65 -20.65
N THR A 285 9.42 -0.57 -21.21
CA THR A 285 9.84 -1.41 -22.35
C THR A 285 9.83 -2.89 -21.99
N HIS A 286 10.34 -3.26 -20.81
CA HIS A 286 10.37 -4.66 -20.38
C HIS A 286 8.97 -5.23 -20.11
N LEU A 287 8.04 -4.42 -19.57
CA LEU A 287 6.63 -4.81 -19.42
C LEU A 287 5.97 -5.00 -20.79
N THR A 288 6.21 -4.08 -21.73
CA THR A 288 5.69 -4.16 -23.11
C THR A 288 6.17 -5.44 -23.79
N GLN A 289 7.47 -5.75 -23.68
CA GLN A 289 8.06 -6.98 -24.21
C GLN A 289 7.42 -8.24 -23.61
N PHE A 290 7.15 -8.24 -22.29
CA PHE A 290 6.42 -9.34 -21.65
C PHE A 290 5.01 -9.49 -22.21
N PHE A 291 4.26 -8.40 -22.38
CA PHE A 291 2.89 -8.47 -22.90
C PHE A 291 2.82 -8.93 -24.36
N HIS A 292 3.78 -8.55 -25.21
CA HIS A 292 3.89 -9.07 -26.58
C HIS A 292 4.17 -10.58 -26.60
N ARG A 293 5.02 -11.05 -25.69
CA ARG A 293 5.49 -12.44 -25.66
C ARG A 293 5.47 -13.00 -24.24
N PRO A 294 4.26 -13.24 -23.67
CA PRO A 294 4.15 -13.71 -22.30
C PRO A 294 4.73 -15.11 -22.19
N PHE A 295 5.47 -15.35 -21.12
CA PHE A 295 5.97 -16.66 -20.73
C PHE A 295 5.21 -17.20 -19.52
N ASP A 296 5.36 -18.49 -19.27
CA ASP A 296 4.68 -19.14 -18.14
C ASP A 296 5.11 -18.55 -16.79
N LEU A 297 4.12 -18.23 -15.96
CA LEU A 297 4.28 -17.86 -14.55
C LEU A 297 3.80 -19.03 -13.69
N LYS A 298 4.51 -20.16 -13.80
CA LYS A 298 4.14 -21.44 -13.16
C LYS A 298 3.99 -21.33 -11.65
N GLU A 299 4.78 -20.46 -11.02
CA GLU A 299 4.77 -20.24 -9.57
C GLU A 299 3.47 -19.65 -9.04
N ILE A 300 2.67 -19.01 -9.89
CA ILE A 300 1.31 -18.57 -9.57
C ILE A 300 0.24 -19.34 -10.35
N GLY A 301 0.63 -20.42 -11.04
CA GLY A 301 -0.28 -21.28 -11.80
C GLY A 301 -0.87 -20.58 -13.03
N LEU A 302 -0.08 -19.80 -13.75
CA LEU A 302 -0.49 -19.22 -15.03
C LEU A 302 0.45 -19.66 -16.16
N ASN A 303 -0.10 -20.20 -17.24
CA ASN A 303 0.61 -20.39 -18.49
C ASN A 303 0.45 -19.17 -19.42
N ALA A 304 1.26 -19.09 -20.48
CA ALA A 304 1.22 -17.97 -21.43
C ALA A 304 -0.18 -17.70 -22.05
N SER A 305 -0.99 -18.74 -22.29
CA SER A 305 -2.35 -18.57 -22.81
C SER A 305 -3.30 -17.96 -21.78
N GLU A 306 -3.18 -18.34 -20.51
CA GLU A 306 -3.95 -17.74 -19.43
C GLU A 306 -3.55 -16.28 -19.19
N VAL A 307 -2.26 -15.95 -19.31
CA VAL A 307 -1.80 -14.55 -19.28
C VAL A 307 -2.47 -13.75 -20.39
N LYS A 308 -2.50 -14.25 -21.63
CA LYS A 308 -3.19 -13.57 -22.74
C LYS A 308 -4.68 -13.36 -22.48
N LYS A 309 -5.38 -14.32 -21.86
CA LYS A 309 -6.79 -14.13 -21.45
C LYS A 309 -6.95 -13.01 -20.43
N LEU A 310 -6.03 -12.93 -19.45
CA LEU A 310 -6.06 -11.87 -18.43
C LEU A 310 -5.66 -10.49 -18.97
N MET A 311 -5.14 -10.38 -20.20
CA MET A 311 -4.93 -9.10 -20.87
C MET A 311 -6.24 -8.49 -21.39
N TYR A 312 -7.35 -9.24 -21.47
CA TYR A 312 -8.66 -8.75 -21.94
C TYR A 312 -8.61 -7.98 -23.27
N ASP A 313 -7.81 -8.51 -24.21
CA ASP A 313 -7.58 -7.96 -25.55
C ASP A 313 -7.02 -6.52 -25.56
N TYR A 314 -6.46 -6.06 -24.44
CA TYR A 314 -5.68 -4.82 -24.43
C TYR A 314 -4.43 -4.96 -25.27
N ASP A 315 -4.05 -3.85 -25.90
CA ASP A 315 -2.79 -3.72 -26.58
C ASP A 315 -1.61 -3.76 -25.57
N PRO A 316 -0.48 -4.44 -25.87
CA PRO A 316 0.67 -4.52 -24.97
C PRO A 316 1.26 -3.18 -24.53
N GLU A 317 1.30 -2.20 -25.43
CA GLU A 317 1.77 -0.84 -25.16
C GLU A 317 0.76 -0.13 -24.24
N GLU A 318 -0.54 -0.27 -24.51
CA GLU A 318 -1.59 0.28 -23.66
C GLU A 318 -1.50 -0.22 -22.22
N LEU A 319 -1.38 -1.54 -22.00
CA LEU A 319 -1.22 -2.11 -20.65
C LEU A 319 -0.01 -1.55 -19.92
N SER A 320 1.10 -1.39 -20.63
CA SER A 320 2.32 -0.85 -20.07
C SER A 320 2.15 0.62 -19.69
N GLU A 321 1.56 1.43 -20.57
CA GLU A 321 1.27 2.85 -20.29
C GLU A 321 0.28 3.05 -19.14
N MET A 322 -0.72 2.17 -19.01
CA MET A 322 -1.64 2.12 -17.88
C MET A 322 -0.90 2.01 -16.56
N ILE A 323 -0.03 1.00 -16.43
CA ILE A 323 0.77 0.76 -15.22
C ILE A 323 1.75 1.90 -14.94
N ILE A 324 2.45 2.38 -15.97
CA ILE A 324 3.51 3.38 -15.80
C ILE A 324 2.95 4.77 -15.48
N SER A 325 1.80 5.17 -16.04
CA SER A 325 1.31 6.55 -15.84
C SER A 325 -0.20 6.77 -15.95
N LYS A 326 -0.90 6.18 -16.95
CA LYS A 326 -2.28 6.60 -17.27
C LYS A 326 -3.27 6.35 -16.13
N ASN A 327 -3.07 5.30 -15.34
CA ASN A 327 -3.95 5.01 -14.21
C ASN A 327 -3.87 6.06 -13.10
N VAL A 328 -2.67 6.54 -12.77
CA VAL A 328 -2.49 7.62 -11.79
C VAL A 328 -3.13 8.91 -12.30
N LEU A 329 -2.92 9.26 -13.57
CA LEU A 329 -3.52 10.46 -14.16
C LEU A 329 -5.05 10.39 -14.16
N SER A 330 -5.62 9.22 -14.47
CA SER A 330 -7.06 8.99 -14.45
C SER A 330 -7.63 9.06 -13.04
N PHE A 331 -6.92 8.48 -12.07
CA PHE A 331 -7.25 8.56 -10.64
C PHE A 331 -7.26 10.01 -10.15
N LEU A 332 -6.21 10.78 -10.44
CA LEU A 332 -6.11 12.19 -10.09
C LEU A 332 -7.21 13.02 -10.76
N LYS A 333 -7.50 12.78 -12.05
CA LYS A 333 -8.60 13.48 -12.74
C LYS A 333 -9.94 13.24 -12.05
N LYS A 334 -10.21 12.00 -11.61
CA LYS A 334 -11.46 11.63 -10.94
C LYS A 334 -11.55 12.16 -9.50
N TYR A 335 -10.47 12.08 -8.72
CA TYR A 335 -10.50 12.30 -7.28
C TYR A 335 -9.76 13.56 -6.80
N PHE A 336 -8.93 14.20 -7.61
CA PHE A 336 -8.24 15.45 -7.25
C PHE A 336 -8.94 16.67 -7.86
N ASN A 337 -10.21 16.87 -7.50
CA ASN A 337 -11.00 18.03 -7.91
C ASN A 337 -11.97 18.46 -6.79
N ASN A 338 -12.46 19.70 -6.86
CA ASN A 338 -13.32 20.29 -5.82
C ASN A 338 -14.68 19.59 -5.67
N ASN A 339 -15.22 18.99 -6.75
CA ASN A 339 -16.51 18.29 -6.68
C ASN A 339 -16.39 17.05 -5.80
N TYR A 340 -15.28 16.32 -5.94
CA TYR A 340 -15.01 15.16 -5.12
C TYR A 340 -14.53 15.54 -3.71
N LEU A 341 -13.50 16.39 -3.60
CA LEU A 341 -12.83 16.68 -2.33
C LEU A 341 -13.66 17.54 -1.38
N GLY A 342 -14.70 18.22 -1.89
CA GLY A 342 -15.36 19.29 -1.17
C GLY A 342 -14.69 20.65 -1.42
N GLN A 343 -15.32 21.71 -0.92
CA GLN A 343 -14.83 23.08 -1.09
C GLN A 343 -14.11 23.55 0.18
N SER A 344 -13.11 24.41 0.00
CA SER A 344 -12.56 25.17 1.11
C SER A 344 -13.61 26.17 1.60
N ARG A 345 -13.76 26.27 2.92
CA ARG A 345 -14.50 27.40 3.51
C ARG A 345 -13.58 28.62 3.42
N PRO A 346 -14.08 29.79 2.97
CA PRO A 346 -13.37 31.04 3.21
C PRO A 346 -13.11 31.15 4.72
N LEU A 347 -11.91 31.58 5.10
CA LEU A 347 -11.64 32.01 6.47
C LEU A 347 -12.68 33.09 6.83
N ALA A 348 -13.47 32.84 7.87
CA ALA A 348 -14.41 33.80 8.41
C ALA A 348 -13.67 34.91 9.17
#